data_AF-A0A1G2DF29-F1
#
_entry.id   AF-A0A1G2DF29-F1
#
_cell.length_a   1.000
_cell.length_b   1.000
_cell.length_c   1.000
_cell.angle_alpha   90.00
_cell.angle_beta   90.00
_cell.angle_gamma   90.00
#
_symmetry.space_group_name_H-M   'P 1'
#
loop_
_entity.id
_entity.type
_entity.pdbx_description
1 polymer ?
#
loop_
_entity_poly.entity_id
_entity_poly.type
_entity_poly.pdbx_seq_one_letter_code
_entity_poly.pdbx_strand_id
1 'polypeptide(L)'
;MKTAFVTYNTVGHGELPSGLHTSPCGAEALVLQNTKGEAWGAKRAPGSYERTPSEGKTLTANRQEEIGALWEELQKHATEIDHLVVYVGANGSQRAVALSAQLPPERVTYVLCNCSLPAKENVIALMGMSAARRVDCECGGHDTMRAIFDRFMERGTLDA
;
A
#
# COMPACT_ATOMS: atom_id res chain seq x y z
N MET A 1 6.16 -18.18 6.32
CA MET A 1 5.72 -16.81 6.55
C MET A 1 4.93 -16.36 5.34
N LYS A 2 3.72 -15.83 5.55
CA LYS A 2 2.87 -15.28 4.50
C LYS A 2 2.66 -13.79 4.70
N THR A 3 3.07 -12.98 3.73
CA THR A 3 3.00 -11.53 3.78
C THR A 3 2.02 -11.00 2.76
N ALA A 4 1.12 -10.10 3.17
CA ALA A 4 0.29 -9.37 2.23
C ALA A 4 0.97 -8.07 1.79
N PHE A 5 1.02 -7.81 0.49
CA PHE A 5 1.45 -6.55 -0.12
C PHE A 5 0.23 -5.86 -0.71
N VAL A 6 -0.23 -4.79 -0.06
CA VAL A 6 -1.44 -4.06 -0.45
C VAL A 6 -1.08 -2.67 -0.94
N THR A 7 -1.50 -2.35 -2.16
CA THR A 7 -1.33 -1.01 -2.72
C THR A 7 -2.50 -0.63 -3.61
N TYR A 8 -3.01 0.59 -3.47
CA TYR A 8 -3.99 1.14 -4.42
C TYR A 8 -3.32 1.80 -5.64
N ASN A 9 -2.01 1.61 -5.79
CA ASN A 9 -1.26 1.84 -7.04
C ASN A 9 -0.88 0.48 -7.63
N THR A 10 0.33 0.36 -8.20
CA THR A 10 0.89 -0.88 -8.71
C THR A 10 2.26 -1.15 -8.11
N VAL A 11 2.63 -2.42 -7.97
CA VAL A 11 3.98 -2.84 -7.59
C VAL A 11 4.84 -2.90 -8.85
N GLY A 12 6.02 -2.25 -8.84
CA GLY A 12 6.96 -2.25 -9.97
C GLY A 12 6.29 -1.82 -11.27
N HIS A 13 5.56 -0.70 -11.25
CA HIS A 13 4.84 -0.16 -12.41
C HIS A 13 3.84 -1.13 -13.08
N GLY A 14 3.38 -2.16 -12.37
CA GLY A 14 2.39 -3.13 -12.88
C GLY A 14 3.01 -4.36 -13.54
N GLU A 15 4.33 -4.53 -13.47
CA GLU A 15 5.03 -5.73 -13.93
C GLU A 15 4.67 -6.97 -13.10
N LEU A 16 4.31 -6.78 -11.83
CA LEU A 16 3.92 -7.85 -10.93
C LEU A 16 2.39 -7.99 -10.96
N PRO A 17 1.82 -9.18 -11.20
CA PRO A 17 0.37 -9.38 -11.12
C PRO A 17 -0.12 -9.49 -9.67
N SER A 18 -1.39 -9.13 -9.44
CA SER A 18 -2.09 -9.51 -8.20
C SER A 18 -2.19 -11.04 -8.09
N GLY A 19 -2.15 -11.56 -6.87
CA GLY A 19 -2.28 -12.98 -6.59
C GLY A 19 -1.27 -13.49 -5.57
N LEU A 20 -1.29 -14.80 -5.35
CA LEU A 20 -0.36 -15.48 -4.47
C LEU A 20 0.94 -15.80 -5.22
N HIS A 21 2.06 -15.44 -4.63
CA HIS A 21 3.40 -15.72 -5.12
C HIS A 21 4.14 -16.56 -4.09
N THR A 22 4.80 -17.63 -4.51
CA THR A 22 5.55 -18.52 -3.62
C THR A 22 7.03 -18.48 -3.98
N SER A 23 7.87 -18.22 -2.98
CA SER A 23 9.32 -18.17 -3.15
C SER A 23 9.95 -19.57 -3.09
N PRO A 24 11.18 -19.74 -3.63
CA PRO A 24 11.94 -20.98 -3.46
C PRO A 24 12.24 -21.33 -2.00
N CYS A 25 12.29 -20.34 -1.10
CA CYS A 25 12.49 -20.57 0.34
C CYS A 25 11.20 -20.89 1.11
N GLY A 26 10.05 -21.01 0.41
CA GLY A 26 8.76 -21.37 1.01
C GLY A 26 8.01 -20.20 1.67
N ALA A 27 8.53 -18.97 1.57
CA ALA A 27 7.77 -17.78 1.91
C ALA A 27 6.72 -17.46 0.84
N GLU A 28 5.58 -16.93 1.28
CA GLU A 28 4.44 -16.63 0.42
C GLU A 28 4.10 -15.14 0.47
N ALA A 29 3.85 -14.53 -0.67
CA ALA A 29 3.41 -13.15 -0.79
C ALA A 29 2.05 -13.07 -1.47
N LEU A 30 1.04 -12.55 -0.78
CA LEU A 30 -0.23 -12.20 -1.38
C LEU A 30 -0.17 -10.74 -1.86
N VAL A 31 -0.15 -10.53 -3.18
CA VAL A 31 -0.11 -9.19 -3.77
C VAL A 31 -1.53 -8.78 -4.15
N LEU A 32 -2.00 -7.68 -3.54
CA LEU A 32 -3.30 -7.09 -3.84
C LEU A 32 -3.08 -5.64 -4.26
N GLN A 33 -3.32 -5.38 -5.55
CA GLN A 33 -3.08 -4.07 -6.14
C GLN A 33 -4.18 -3.62 -7.09
N ASN A 34 -4.24 -2.32 -7.34
CA ASN A 34 -5.12 -1.78 -8.37
C ASN A 34 -4.51 -2.04 -9.76
N THR A 35 -5.02 -3.05 -10.45
CA THR A 35 -4.56 -3.46 -11.80
C THR A 35 -5.12 -2.61 -12.93
N LYS A 36 -5.99 -1.64 -12.67
CA LYS A 36 -6.55 -0.76 -13.72
C LYS A 36 -5.52 0.21 -14.32
N GLY A 37 -4.26 0.17 -13.90
CA GLY A 37 -3.16 0.80 -14.63
C GLY A 37 -3.20 2.33 -14.67
N GLU A 38 -4.06 2.98 -13.89
CA GLU A 38 -3.95 4.43 -13.70
C GLU A 38 -2.78 4.73 -12.76
N ALA A 39 -1.56 4.61 -13.30
CA ALA A 39 -0.36 5.15 -12.70
C ALA A 39 -0.49 6.67 -12.63
N TRP A 40 -0.94 7.21 -11.50
CA TRP A 40 -1.00 8.67 -11.30
C TRP A 40 0.37 9.29 -10.95
N GLY A 41 1.40 8.79 -11.65
CA GLY A 41 2.73 9.36 -11.79
C GLY A 41 3.22 9.38 -13.25
N ALA A 42 2.41 8.89 -14.22
CA ALA A 42 2.69 9.08 -15.64
C ALA A 42 2.55 10.58 -15.96
N LYS A 43 3.67 11.30 -15.93
CA LYS A 43 3.92 12.66 -16.40
C LYS A 43 2.63 13.46 -16.71
N ARG A 44 1.99 14.02 -15.68
CA ARG A 44 1.13 15.19 -15.92
C ARG A 44 2.06 16.36 -16.20
N ALA A 45 1.98 16.89 -17.43
CA ALA A 45 2.78 18.01 -17.90
C ALA A 45 2.80 19.15 -16.86
N PRO A 46 3.93 19.86 -16.70
CA PRO A 46 3.98 21.03 -15.81
C PRO A 46 3.02 22.09 -16.36
N GLY A 47 1.86 22.25 -15.71
CA GLY A 47 0.86 23.25 -16.10
C GLY A 47 -0.61 22.89 -15.84
N SER A 48 -0.97 21.62 -15.65
CA SER A 48 -2.38 21.25 -15.39
C SER A 48 -2.73 21.32 -13.89
N TYR A 49 -2.71 22.53 -13.33
CA TYR A 49 -3.18 22.80 -11.97
C TYR A 49 -4.56 23.46 -11.95
N GLU A 50 -5.43 23.17 -12.92
CA GLU A 50 -6.85 23.48 -12.76
C GLU A 50 -7.55 22.30 -12.09
N ARG A 51 -7.38 22.20 -10.77
CA ARG A 51 -8.28 21.40 -9.93
C ARG A 51 -9.64 22.10 -9.95
N THR A 52 -10.60 21.57 -10.70
CA THR A 52 -11.99 21.86 -10.37
C THR A 52 -12.31 21.18 -9.03
N PRO A 53 -12.90 21.88 -8.04
CA PRO A 53 -13.19 21.30 -6.71
C PRO A 53 -14.07 20.04 -6.74
N SER A 54 -14.79 19.81 -7.84
CA SER A 54 -15.62 18.63 -8.09
C SER A 54 -14.80 17.36 -8.33
N GLU A 55 -13.68 17.43 -9.06
CA GLU A 55 -12.89 16.24 -9.42
C GLU A 55 -12.11 15.67 -8.24
N GLY A 56 -11.66 16.51 -7.30
CA GLY A 56 -10.93 16.07 -6.10
C GLY A 56 -11.78 15.23 -5.14
N LYS A 57 -13.10 15.50 -5.08
CA LYS A 57 -14.04 14.69 -4.27
C LYS A 57 -14.26 13.32 -4.89
N THR A 58 -14.44 13.26 -6.21
CA THR A 58 -14.64 11.99 -6.94
C THR A 58 -13.39 11.11 -6.86
N LEU A 59 -12.19 11.68 -7.01
CA LEU A 59 -10.94 10.94 -6.89
C LEU A 59 -10.75 10.32 -5.50
N THR A 60 -11.08 11.05 -4.43
CA THR A 60 -10.93 10.54 -3.06
C THR A 60 -11.94 9.43 -2.76
N ALA A 61 -13.19 9.57 -3.20
CA ALA A 61 -14.23 8.56 -3.04
C ALA A 61 -13.87 7.26 -3.78
N ASN A 62 -13.46 7.35 -5.05
CA ASN A 62 -13.03 6.20 -5.84
C ASN A 62 -11.85 5.47 -5.17
N ARG A 63 -10.90 6.21 -4.58
CA ARG A 63 -9.79 5.58 -3.84
C ARG A 63 -10.24 4.88 -2.56
N GLN A 64 -11.22 5.43 -1.84
CA GLN A 64 -11.75 4.75 -0.66
C GLN A 64 -12.45 3.42 -1.02
N GLU A 65 -13.17 3.39 -2.13
CA GLU A 65 -13.81 2.17 -2.66
C GLU A 65 -12.79 1.12 -3.10
N GLU A 66 -11.77 1.52 -3.87
CA GLU A 66 -10.69 0.62 -4.29
C GLU A 66 -9.94 0.02 -3.09
N ILE A 67 -9.60 0.84 -2.11
CA ILE A 67 -8.97 0.38 -0.86
C ILE A 67 -9.91 -0.59 -0.13
N GLY A 68 -11.21 -0.31 -0.11
CA GLY A 68 -12.23 -1.19 0.46
C GLY A 68 -12.26 -2.56 -0.22
N ALA A 69 -12.31 -2.61 -1.54
CA ALA A 69 -12.34 -3.85 -2.31
C ALA A 69 -11.06 -4.68 -2.14
N LEU A 70 -9.89 -4.05 -2.15
CA LEU A 70 -8.62 -4.73 -1.86
C LEU A 70 -8.60 -5.30 -0.44
N TRP A 71 -9.23 -4.60 0.51
CA TRP A 71 -9.33 -5.08 1.88
C TRP A 71 -10.30 -6.24 2.05
N GLU A 72 -11.44 -6.22 1.38
CA GLU A 72 -12.38 -7.34 1.35
C GLU A 72 -11.71 -8.60 0.81
N GLU A 73 -10.87 -8.47 -0.21
CA GLU A 73 -10.06 -9.58 -0.71
C GLU A 73 -9.04 -10.05 0.32
N LEU A 74 -8.33 -9.12 0.99
CA LEU A 74 -7.38 -9.45 2.06
C LEU A 74 -8.07 -10.22 3.20
N GLN A 75 -9.31 -9.85 3.56
CA GLN A 75 -10.06 -10.49 4.65
C GLN A 75 -10.31 -11.98 4.40
N LYS A 76 -10.41 -12.42 3.14
CA LYS A 76 -10.54 -13.85 2.79
C LYS A 76 -9.32 -14.67 3.20
N HIS A 77 -8.18 -14.02 3.39
CA HIS A 77 -6.90 -14.64 3.76
C HIS A 77 -6.40 -14.20 5.14
N ALA A 78 -7.14 -13.36 5.88
CA ALA A 78 -6.61 -12.65 7.05
C ALA A 78 -6.08 -13.57 8.16
N THR A 79 -6.62 -14.79 8.30
CA THR A 79 -6.15 -15.77 9.29
C THR A 79 -4.81 -16.41 8.93
N GLU A 80 -4.37 -16.30 7.67
CA GLU A 80 -3.13 -16.88 7.17
C GLU A 80 -2.02 -15.85 6.98
N ILE A 81 -2.35 -14.55 6.92
CA ILE A 81 -1.36 -13.49 6.73
C ILE A 81 -0.62 -13.25 8.03
N ASP A 82 0.69 -13.44 8.06
CA ASP A 82 1.55 -13.13 9.21
C ASP A 82 1.86 -11.63 9.30
N HIS A 83 2.09 -10.98 8.16
CA HIS A 83 2.51 -9.57 8.08
C HIS A 83 1.84 -8.82 6.94
N LEU A 84 1.58 -7.53 7.12
CA LEU A 84 1.01 -6.63 6.13
C LEU A 84 2.01 -5.54 5.75
N VAL A 85 2.37 -5.46 4.47
CA VAL A 85 3.04 -4.32 3.85
C VAL A 85 2.00 -3.53 3.09
N VAL A 86 1.77 -2.27 3.48
CA VAL A 86 0.72 -1.43 2.88
C VAL A 86 1.25 -0.07 2.47
N TYR A 87 0.97 0.31 1.22
CA TYR A 87 1.26 1.65 0.71
C TYR A 87 0.25 2.68 1.24
N VAL A 88 0.76 3.82 1.73
CA VAL A 88 -0.06 4.95 2.21
C VAL A 88 0.36 6.24 1.51
N GLY A 89 -0.26 6.49 0.37
CA GLY A 89 -0.26 7.75 -0.35
C GLY A 89 -1.09 8.86 0.31
N ALA A 90 -1.10 10.04 -0.33
CA ALA A 90 -1.79 11.23 0.20
C ALA A 90 -3.32 11.10 0.22
N ASN A 91 -3.88 10.41 -0.78
CA ASN A 91 -5.32 10.19 -0.90
C ASN A 91 -5.65 8.79 -0.39
N GLY A 92 -6.66 8.65 0.47
CA GLY A 92 -7.06 7.36 1.03
C GLY A 92 -6.24 6.88 2.24
N SER A 93 -5.28 7.69 2.72
CA SER A 93 -4.44 7.37 3.88
C SER A 93 -5.24 6.98 5.12
N GLN A 94 -6.29 7.74 5.45
CA GLN A 94 -7.15 7.47 6.59
C GLN A 94 -7.84 6.10 6.48
N ARG A 95 -8.32 5.73 5.29
CA ARG A 95 -8.98 4.45 5.08
C ARG A 95 -7.98 3.29 5.15
N ALA A 96 -6.83 3.43 4.51
CA ALA A 96 -5.77 2.42 4.54
C ALA A 96 -5.28 2.16 5.98
N VAL A 97 -5.01 3.22 6.74
CA VAL A 97 -4.56 3.11 8.13
C VAL A 97 -5.67 2.51 9.01
N ALA A 98 -6.91 3.02 8.94
CA ALA A 98 -8.02 2.51 9.74
C ALA A 98 -8.31 1.03 9.49
N LEU A 99 -8.19 0.58 8.24
CA LEU A 99 -8.35 -0.83 7.92
C LEU A 99 -7.18 -1.66 8.46
N SER A 100 -5.94 -1.20 8.28
CA SER A 100 -4.75 -1.88 8.82
C SER A 100 -4.69 -1.95 10.34
N ALA A 101 -5.37 -1.04 11.05
CA ALA A 101 -5.47 -1.05 12.50
C ALA A 101 -6.30 -2.21 13.07
N GLN A 102 -6.89 -3.05 12.22
CA GLN A 102 -7.46 -4.34 12.61
C GLN A 102 -6.38 -5.41 12.91
N LEU A 103 -5.12 -5.14 12.55
CA LEU A 103 -3.97 -5.97 12.86
C LEU A 103 -3.12 -5.32 13.96
N PRO A 104 -2.38 -6.11 14.76
CA PRO A 104 -1.40 -5.57 15.69
C PRO A 104 -0.35 -4.72 14.97
N PRO A 105 0.07 -3.57 15.52
CA PRO A 105 1.03 -2.67 14.87
C PRO A 105 2.33 -3.34 14.42
N GLU A 106 2.85 -4.28 15.19
CA GLU A 106 4.08 -5.04 14.91
C GLU A 106 4.00 -5.91 13.66
N ARG A 107 2.79 -6.24 13.21
CA ARG A 107 2.53 -7.00 11.97
C ARG A 107 2.29 -6.10 10.76
N VAL A 108 2.53 -4.79 10.89
CA VAL A 108 2.26 -3.81 9.82
C VAL A 108 3.53 -3.03 9.48
N THR A 109 3.81 -2.94 8.19
CA THR A 109 4.80 -2.02 7.61
C THR A 109 4.09 -1.03 6.70
N TYR A 110 4.17 0.25 7.05
CA TYR A 110 3.70 1.34 6.21
C TYR A 110 4.77 1.79 5.23
N VAL A 111 4.44 1.81 3.95
CA VAL A 111 5.27 2.38 2.88
C VAL A 111 4.73 3.76 2.53
N LEU A 112 5.47 4.81 2.88
CA LEU A 112 5.00 6.19 2.95
C LEU A 112 5.74 7.09 1.95
N CYS A 113 5.01 7.73 1.04
CA CYS A 113 5.59 8.83 0.27
C CYS A 113 5.64 10.12 1.10
N ASN A 114 6.44 11.10 0.72
CA ASN A 114 6.54 12.35 1.51
C ASN A 114 5.32 13.29 1.36
N CYS A 115 4.42 13.02 0.41
CA CYS A 115 3.21 13.82 0.22
C CYS A 115 2.29 13.73 1.44
N SER A 116 1.99 14.89 2.04
CA SER A 116 1.15 15.02 3.25
C SER A 116 1.62 14.16 4.43
N LEU A 117 2.94 13.92 4.54
CA LEU A 117 3.52 13.05 5.58
C LEU A 117 3.09 13.41 7.01
N PRO A 118 3.11 14.68 7.46
CA PRO A 118 2.66 15.02 8.82
C PRO A 118 1.21 14.60 9.10
N ALA A 119 0.31 14.73 8.11
CA ALA A 119 -1.07 14.32 8.25
C ALA A 119 -1.20 12.79 8.35
N LYS A 120 -0.38 12.04 7.59
CA LYS A 120 -0.38 10.57 7.64
C LYS A 120 0.16 10.04 8.96
N GLU A 121 1.27 10.59 9.44
CA GLU A 121 1.82 10.22 10.75
C GLU A 121 0.84 10.51 11.88
N ASN A 122 0.14 11.66 11.83
CA ASN A 122 -0.90 11.96 12.80
C ASN A 122 -2.03 10.91 12.78
N VAL A 123 -2.50 10.51 11.60
CA VAL A 123 -3.52 9.46 11.48
C VAL A 123 -3.02 8.11 12.02
N ILE A 124 -1.78 7.72 11.69
CA ILE A 124 -1.14 6.50 12.22
C ILE A 124 -1.11 6.53 13.75
N ALA A 125 -0.69 7.65 14.33
CA ALA A 125 -0.64 7.81 15.78
C ALA A 125 -2.03 7.75 16.43
N LEU A 126 -3.01 8.47 15.87
CA LEU A 126 -4.40 8.48 16.37
C LEU A 126 -5.07 7.10 16.33
N MET A 127 -4.67 6.24 15.40
CA MET A 127 -5.17 4.87 15.27
C MET A 127 -4.38 3.86 16.13
N GLY A 128 -3.44 4.32 16.98
CA GLY A 128 -2.64 3.45 17.84
C GLY A 128 -1.56 2.65 17.09
N MET A 129 -1.26 3.01 15.85
CA MET A 129 -0.34 2.27 14.98
C MET A 129 1.09 2.82 15.03
N SER A 130 1.45 3.55 16.08
CA SER A 130 2.77 4.19 16.20
C SER A 130 3.94 3.20 16.22
N ALA A 131 3.72 1.96 16.67
CA ALA A 131 4.74 0.92 16.70
C ALA A 131 4.93 0.19 15.35
N ALA A 132 4.08 0.46 14.35
CA ALA A 132 4.24 -0.11 13.02
C ALA A 132 5.53 0.39 12.35
N ARG A 133 6.16 -0.47 11.55
CA ARG A 133 7.36 -0.10 10.81
C ARG A 133 7.01 0.92 9.72
N ARG A 134 7.94 1.85 9.45
CA ARG A 134 7.82 2.85 8.38
C ARG A 134 8.94 2.66 7.37
N VAL A 135 8.61 2.78 6.09
CA VAL A 135 9.57 2.81 5.00
C VAL A 135 9.22 4.00 4.11
N ASP A 136 10.16 4.93 3.97
CA ASP A 136 10.00 6.05 3.05
C ASP A 136 10.06 5.56 1.61
N CYS A 137 9.23 6.13 0.74
CA CYS A 137 9.21 5.79 -0.68
C CYS A 137 9.09 7.00 -1.60
N GLU A 138 9.34 6.74 -2.88
CA GLU A 138 9.01 7.63 -3.98
C GLU A 138 7.49 7.85 -4.13
N CYS A 139 7.10 8.83 -4.93
CA CYS A 139 5.68 9.06 -5.21
C CYS A 139 5.06 7.82 -5.87
N GLY A 140 4.00 7.30 -5.26
CA GLY A 140 3.30 6.12 -5.75
C GLY A 140 3.77 4.80 -5.13
N GLY A 141 4.99 4.75 -4.59
CA GLY A 141 5.55 3.58 -3.91
C GLY A 141 5.77 2.37 -4.82
N HIS A 142 5.78 2.54 -6.14
CA HIS A 142 5.94 1.47 -7.13
C HIS A 142 7.24 0.70 -6.97
N ASP A 143 8.38 1.40 -6.98
CA ASP A 143 9.72 0.83 -6.96
C ASP A 143 10.08 0.36 -5.56
N THR A 144 9.73 1.14 -4.53
CA THR A 144 9.98 0.74 -3.14
C THR A 144 9.20 -0.52 -2.78
N MET A 145 7.91 -0.61 -3.15
CA MET A 145 7.12 -1.83 -2.90
C MET A 145 7.71 -3.03 -3.66
N ARG A 146 8.19 -2.82 -4.90
CA ARG A 146 8.83 -3.89 -5.68
C ARG A 146 10.11 -4.36 -5.02
N ALA A 147 10.97 -3.44 -4.58
CA ALA A 147 12.22 -3.78 -3.91
C ALA A 147 11.98 -4.56 -2.60
N ILE A 148 10.97 -4.18 -1.81
CA ILE A 148 10.60 -4.92 -0.59
C ILE A 148 10.08 -6.32 -0.96
N PHE A 149 9.21 -6.41 -1.97
CA PHE A 149 8.69 -7.68 -2.46
C PHE A 149 9.82 -8.61 -2.91
N ASP A 150 10.71 -8.15 -3.79
CA ASP A 150 11.78 -8.99 -4.34
C ASP A 150 12.72 -9.49 -3.23
N ARG A 151 13.08 -8.63 -2.26
CA ARG A 151 13.88 -9.04 -1.09
C ARG A 151 13.16 -10.07 -0.23
N PHE A 152 11.87 -9.88 0.00
CA PHE A 152 11.06 -10.86 0.75
C PHE A 152 10.99 -12.20 0.02
N MET A 153 10.81 -12.18 -1.31
CA MET A 153 10.79 -13.41 -2.11
C MET A 153 12.15 -14.10 -2.17
N GLU A 154 13.25 -13.36 -2.07
CA GLU A 154 14.60 -13.93 -2.01
C GLU A 154 14.90 -14.54 -0.63
N ARG A 155 14.55 -13.84 0.46
CA ARG A 155 15.04 -14.12 1.82
C ARG A 155 14.02 -14.79 2.73
N GLY A 156 12.73 -14.66 2.41
CA GLY A 156 11.63 -15.11 3.23
C GLY A 156 11.35 -14.27 4.48
N THR A 157 12.07 -13.16 4.68
CA THR A 157 11.87 -12.22 5.79
C THR A 157 11.80 -10.78 5.28
N LEU A 158 11.18 -9.89 6.07
CA LEU A 158 11.01 -8.47 5.75
C LEU A 158 12.11 -7.59 6.37
N ASP A 159 13.21 -8.16 6.84
CA ASP A 159 14.26 -7.42 7.57
C ASP A 159 14.89 -6.30 6.71
N ALA A 160 15.42 -5.27 7.39
CA ALA A 160 16.02 -4.09 6.76
C ALA A 160 17.24 -4.42 5.88
#